data_AF-A0A4R5NK01-F1
#
_entry.id   AF-A0A4R5NK01-F1
#
_cell.length_a   1.000
_cell.length_b   1.000
_cell.length_c   1.000
_cell.angle_alpha   90.00
_cell.angle_beta   90.00
_cell.angle_gamma   90.00
#
_symmetry.space_group_name_H-M   'P 1'
#
loop_
_entity.id
_entity.type
_entity.pdbx_description
1 polymer ?
#
loop_
_entity_poly.entity_id
_entity_poly.type
_entity_poly.pdbx_seq_one_letter_code
_entity_poly.pdbx_strand_id
1 'polypeptide(L)'
;MSDGRWFDTGLPKGHPDLYGFKHSNGKVFYIEVKNKTGRAREDQIQFHYMLSNHNIIHGIARSPEDALKIIDEELVGYGFEQ
;
A
#
# COMPACT_ATOMS: atom_id res chain seq x y z
N MET A 1 -10.84 30.38 6.78
CA MET A 1 -10.76 28.96 7.20
C MET A 1 -11.16 28.13 5.99
N SER A 2 -10.23 27.39 5.38
CA SER A 2 -10.52 26.51 4.24
C SER A 2 -11.41 25.36 4.71
N ASP A 3 -12.58 25.21 4.11
CA ASP A 3 -13.72 24.43 4.61
C ASP A 3 -13.60 22.90 4.47
N GLY A 4 -12.38 22.36 4.42
CA GLY A 4 -12.13 20.93 4.42
C GLY A 4 -12.74 20.17 3.24
N ARG A 5 -13.10 20.86 2.14
CA ARG A 5 -13.59 20.22 0.92
C ARG A 5 -12.61 19.17 0.41
N TRP A 6 -13.16 18.02 0.00
CA TRP A 6 -12.46 16.99 -0.76
C TRP A 6 -11.76 17.64 -1.96
N PHE A 7 -10.44 17.56 -2.00
CA PHE A 7 -9.64 17.95 -3.14
C PHE A 7 -8.95 16.71 -3.70
N ASP A 8 -8.99 16.56 -5.01
CA ASP A 8 -8.31 15.48 -5.70
C ASP A 8 -6.80 15.82 -5.74
N THR A 9 -5.99 15.01 -5.08
CA THR A 9 -4.52 15.15 -5.03
C THR A 9 -3.86 14.74 -6.34
N GLY A 10 -4.62 14.23 -7.32
CA GLY A 10 -4.13 13.72 -8.59
C GLY A 10 -3.59 12.28 -8.50
N LEU A 11 -3.78 11.61 -7.36
CA LEU A 11 -3.40 10.20 -7.22
C LEU A 11 -4.38 9.30 -8.00
N PRO A 12 -3.89 8.28 -8.71
CA PRO A 12 -4.77 7.36 -9.42
C PRO A 12 -5.66 6.60 -8.44
N LYS A 13 -6.84 6.18 -8.92
CA LYS A 13 -7.71 5.27 -8.17
C LYS A 13 -6.94 4.00 -7.79
N GLY A 14 -7.20 3.50 -6.59
CA GLY A 14 -6.51 2.33 -6.05
C GLY A 14 -5.11 2.60 -5.48
N HIS A 15 -4.65 3.85 -5.44
CA HIS A 15 -3.39 4.18 -4.76
C HIS A 15 -3.44 3.76 -3.28
N PRO A 16 -2.40 3.10 -2.75
CA PRO A 16 -2.36 2.64 -1.35
C PRO A 16 -2.44 3.78 -0.33
N ASP A 17 -2.96 3.48 0.86
CA ASP A 17 -3.19 4.45 1.93
C ASP A 17 -1.89 5.12 2.44
N LEU A 18 -0.82 4.34 2.57
CA LEU A 18 0.49 4.80 3.05
C LEU A 18 1.58 4.39 2.08
N TYR A 19 2.63 5.21 1.97
CA TYR A 19 3.82 4.89 1.19
C TYR A 19 5.02 5.70 1.68
N GLY A 20 6.20 5.25 1.31
CA GLY A 20 7.45 5.91 1.68
C GLY A 20 8.63 5.21 1.03
N PHE A 21 9.83 5.49 1.53
CA PHE A 21 11.03 4.80 1.08
C PHE A 21 11.93 4.47 2.27
N LYS A 22 12.68 3.38 2.15
CA LYS A 22 13.66 2.94 3.16
C LYS A 22 14.91 3.81 3.03
N HIS A 23 15.25 4.55 4.08
CA HIS A 23 16.47 5.38 4.09
C HIS A 23 17.76 4.57 3.87
N SER A 24 17.77 3.29 4.28
CA SER A 24 18.95 2.42 4.19
C SER A 24 19.32 1.99 2.78
N ASN A 25 18.34 1.87 1.87
CA ASN A 25 18.57 1.34 0.52
C ASN A 25 17.78 2.05 -0.59
N GLY A 26 17.02 3.10 -0.25
CA GLY A 26 16.25 3.91 -1.19
C GLY A 26 15.03 3.20 -1.79
N LYS A 27 14.72 1.96 -1.39
CA LYS A 27 13.57 1.23 -1.95
C LYS A 27 12.27 1.86 -1.49
N VAL A 28 11.37 2.12 -2.44
CA VAL A 28 9.99 2.56 -2.18
C VAL A 28 9.16 1.39 -1.67
N PHE A 29 8.22 1.68 -0.77
CA PHE A 29 7.22 0.72 -0.30
C PHE A 29 5.83 1.34 -0.27
N TYR A 30 4.80 0.48 -0.35
CA TYR A 30 3.39 0.87 -0.27
C TYR A 30 2.62 -0.03 0.71
N ILE A 31 1.74 0.54 1.51
CA ILE A 31 0.91 -0.17 2.47
C ILE A 31 -0.55 0.21 2.25
N GLU A 32 -1.37 -0.80 2.02
CA GLU A 32 -2.83 -0.69 2.03
C GLU A 32 -3.35 -1.15 3.39
N VAL A 33 -4.11 -0.33 4.10
CA VAL A 33 -4.58 -0.65 5.45
C VAL A 33 -5.98 -1.23 5.39
N LYS A 34 -6.19 -2.41 5.98
CA LYS A 34 -7.52 -3.03 6.10
C LYS A 34 -7.79 -3.44 7.53
N ASN A 35 -9.08 -3.45 7.91
CA ASN A 35 -9.51 -4.12 9.15
C ASN A 35 -9.40 -5.65 9.00
N LYS A 36 -9.79 -6.43 10.00
CA LYS A 36 -9.64 -7.91 9.99
C LYS A 36 -10.30 -8.62 8.80
N THR A 37 -11.42 -8.13 8.29
CA THR A 37 -12.22 -8.79 7.23
C THR A 37 -12.24 -8.03 5.90
N GLY A 38 -11.65 -6.83 5.87
CA GLY A 38 -11.66 -5.94 4.73
C GLY A 38 -10.90 -6.54 3.56
N ARG A 39 -11.48 -6.41 2.37
CA ARG A 39 -10.91 -6.88 1.10
C ARG A 39 -10.38 -5.70 0.31
N ALA A 40 -9.32 -5.91 -0.47
CA ALA A 40 -8.88 -4.95 -1.47
C ALA A 40 -9.98 -4.78 -2.53
N ARG A 41 -10.22 -3.54 -2.94
CA ARG A 41 -11.10 -3.23 -4.07
C ARG A 41 -10.39 -3.61 -5.38
N GLU A 42 -11.15 -3.73 -6.47
CA GLU A 42 -10.60 -4.11 -7.78
C GLU A 42 -9.50 -3.15 -8.26
N ASP A 43 -9.67 -1.84 -8.07
CA ASP A 43 -8.66 -0.83 -8.43
C ASP A 43 -7.35 -0.99 -7.62
N GLN A 44 -7.46 -1.34 -6.33
CA GLN A 44 -6.32 -1.63 -5.47
C GLN A 44 -5.62 -2.93 -5.87
N ILE A 45 -6.37 -3.94 -6.32
CA ILE A 45 -5.81 -5.19 -6.87
C ILE A 45 -5.03 -4.90 -8.16
N GLN A 46 -5.55 -4.04 -9.03
CA GLN A 46 -4.82 -3.62 -10.24
C GLN A 46 -3.52 -2.87 -9.90
N PHE A 47 -3.55 -1.99 -8.89
CA PHE A 47 -2.34 -1.33 -8.41
C PHE A 47 -1.31 -2.33 -7.85
N HIS A 48 -1.77 -3.32 -7.08
CA HIS A 48 -0.95 -4.44 -6.59
C HIS A 48 -0.28 -5.21 -7.74
N TYR A 49 -0.99 -5.52 -8.83
CA TYR A 49 -0.37 -6.18 -9.99
C TYR A 49 0.72 -5.33 -10.63
N MET A 50 0.49 -4.02 -10.77
CA MET A 50 1.51 -3.10 -11.28
C MET A 50 2.76 -3.10 -10.38
N LEU A 51 2.61 -3.00 -9.06
CA LEU A 51 3.73 -3.03 -8.11
C LEU A 51 4.46 -4.37 -8.13
N SER A 52 3.72 -5.48 -8.17
CA SER A 52 4.27 -6.84 -8.22
C SER A 52 5.13 -7.06 -9.46
N ASN A 53 4.66 -6.60 -10.63
CA ASN A 53 5.41 -6.69 -11.89
C ASN A 53 6.73 -5.92 -11.88
N HIS A 54 6.84 -4.90 -11.03
CA HIS A 54 8.07 -4.10 -10.85
C HIS A 54 8.87 -4.52 -9.62
N ASN A 55 8.47 -5.59 -8.92
CA ASN A 55 9.08 -6.08 -7.69
C ASN A 55 9.22 -4.98 -6.62
N ILE A 56 8.17 -4.16 -6.48
CA ILE A 56 8.09 -3.09 -5.49
C ILE A 56 7.53 -3.66 -4.18
N ILE A 57 8.10 -3.26 -3.05
CA ILE A 57 7.67 -3.70 -1.72
C ILE A 57 6.26 -3.19 -1.45
N HIS A 58 5.32 -4.09 -1.19
CA HIS A 58 3.96 -3.68 -0.82
C HIS A 58 3.14 -4.81 -0.22
N GLY A 59 2.07 -4.45 0.48
CA GLY A 59 1.11 -5.41 1.01
C GLY A 59 -0.08 -4.77 1.70
N ILE A 60 -1.00 -5.64 2.15
CA ILE A 60 -2.13 -5.29 3.02
C ILE A 60 -1.68 -5.44 4.46
N ALA A 61 -1.72 -4.35 5.22
CA ALA A 61 -1.49 -4.36 6.66
C ALA A 61 -2.82 -4.36 7.43
N ARG A 62 -2.98 -5.31 8.35
CA ARG A 62 -4.12 -5.38 9.28
C ARG A 62 -3.72 -5.00 10.71
N SER A 63 -2.44 -4.77 10.94
CA SER A 63 -1.87 -4.23 12.17
C SER A 63 -0.54 -3.50 11.89
N PRO A 64 0.01 -2.75 12.86
CA PRO A 64 1.35 -2.18 12.74
C PRO A 64 2.44 -3.22 12.49
N GLU A 65 2.30 -4.42 13.07
CA GLU A 65 3.25 -5.52 12.91
C GLU A 65 3.29 -6.03 11.46
N ASP A 66 2.13 -6.12 10.79
CA ASP A 66 2.10 -6.43 9.36
C ASP A 66 2.85 -5.36 8.55
N ALA A 67 2.62 -4.08 8.85
CA ALA A 67 3.28 -2.98 8.13
C ALA A 67 4.80 -3.03 8.28
N LEU A 68 5.29 -3.23 9.50
CA LEU A 68 6.72 -3.42 9.78
C LEU A 68 7.26 -4.64 9.04
N LYS A 69 6.55 -5.77 9.10
CA LYS A 69 6.95 -7.00 8.40
C LYS A 69 7.09 -6.79 6.90
N ILE A 70 6.12 -6.16 6.26
CA ILE A 70 6.16 -5.85 4.81
C ILE A 70 7.41 -5.05 4.47
N ILE A 71 7.73 -4.03 5.27
CA ILE A 71 8.83 -3.10 5.00
C ILE A 71 10.20 -3.75 5.32
N ASP A 72 10.32 -4.38 6.47
CA ASP A 72 11.59 -4.91 6.98
C ASP A 72 12.03 -6.17 6.23
N GLU A 73 11.07 -7.07 5.94
CA GLU A 73 11.31 -8.29 5.14
C GLU A 73 11.21 -8.02 3.63
N GLU A 74 10.91 -6.80 3.21
CA GLU A 74 10.82 -6.37 1.81
C GLU A 74 9.83 -7.21 0.98
N LEU A 75 8.68 -7.53 1.58
CA LEU A 75 7.67 -8.40 0.97
C LEU A 75 6.97 -7.72 -0.20
N VAL A 76 6.70 -8.50 -1.24
CA VAL A 76 5.96 -8.08 -2.43
C VAL A 76 4.61 -8.79 -2.44
N GLY A 77 3.52 -8.03 -2.40
CA GLY A 77 2.17 -8.57 -2.49
C GLY A 77 1.63 -9.23 -1.22
N TYR A 78 2.22 -8.97 -0.05
CA TYR A 78 1.77 -9.60 1.21
C TYR A 78 0.28 -9.34 1.46
N GLY A 79 -0.48 -10.39 1.77
CA GLY A 79 -1.91 -10.28 2.09
C GLY A 79 -2.84 -10.05 0.88
N PHE A 80 -2.32 -10.04 -0.35
CA PHE A 80 -3.12 -10.00 -1.58
C PHE A 80 -3.47 -11.39 -2.13
N GLU A 81 -2.88 -12.46 -1.59
CA GLU A 81 -3.26 -13.83 -1.93
C GLU A 81 -4.71 -14.11 -1.47
N GLN A 82 -5.54 -14.64 -2.37
CA GLN A 82 -6.92 -15.06 -2.11
C GLN A 82 -6.97 -16.47 -1.55
#